data_AF-A0A1Z8XZG8-F1
#
_entry.id   AF-A0A1Z8XZG8-F1
#
_cell.length_a   1.000
_cell.length_b   1.000
_cell.length_c   1.000
_cell.angle_alpha   90.00
_cell.angle_beta   90.00
_cell.angle_gamma   90.00
#
_symmetry.space_group_name_H-M   'P 1'
#
loop_
_entity.id
_entity.type
_entity.pdbx_description
1 polymer ?
#
loop_
_entity_poly.entity_id
_entity_poly.type
_entity_poly.pdbx_seq_one_letter_code
_entity_poly.pdbx_strand_id
1 'polypeptide(L)'
;AESILKPNASISQGFATVSLLTKNGKSMIGFITAEIAETVEMRDISGKAYNYKVSNIKSRTELKISMMPAGLANSLSIEEFSSLLSYLESKKG
;
A
#
# COMPACT_ATOMS: atom_id res chain seq x y z
N ALA A 1 3.47 1.50 -15.89
CA ALA A 1 4.87 1.13 -15.65
C ALA A 1 5.63 2.16 -14.81
N GLU A 2 5.40 3.47 -14.98
CA GLU A 2 6.14 4.51 -14.23
C GLU A 2 6.11 4.33 -12.70
N SER A 3 4.96 3.98 -12.11
CA SER A 3 4.84 3.70 -10.68
C SER A 3 5.68 2.51 -10.19
N ILE A 4 6.11 1.59 -11.06
CA ILE A 4 7.00 0.49 -10.68
C ILE A 4 8.47 0.95 -10.68
N LEU A 5 8.83 1.86 -11.60
CA LEU A 5 10.17 2.44 -11.71
C LEU A 5 10.43 3.54 -10.69
N LYS A 6 9.42 4.35 -10.40
CA LYS A 6 9.46 5.49 -9.48
C LYS A 6 8.24 5.44 -8.55
N PRO A 7 8.20 4.51 -7.58
CA PRO A 7 7.00 4.27 -6.77
C PRO A 7 6.51 5.45 -5.95
N ASN A 8 7.40 6.41 -5.62
CA ASN A 8 7.02 7.64 -4.92
C ASN A 8 6.58 8.78 -5.85
N ALA A 9 6.76 8.67 -7.17
CA ALA A 9 6.44 9.75 -8.11
C ALA A 9 4.93 9.91 -8.33
N SER A 10 4.17 8.82 -8.20
CA SER A 10 2.72 8.84 -8.27
C SER A 10 2.16 7.68 -7.46
N ILE A 11 1.38 8.01 -6.44
CA ILE A 11 0.70 7.06 -5.56
C ILE A 11 -0.78 7.06 -5.93
N SER A 12 -1.28 5.94 -6.42
CA SER A 12 -2.68 5.80 -6.83
C SER A 12 -3.62 5.98 -5.64
N GLN A 13 -4.79 6.57 -5.91
CA GLN A 13 -5.85 6.68 -4.91
C GLN A 13 -6.22 5.30 -4.35
N GLY A 14 -6.37 5.20 -3.03
CA GLY A 14 -6.58 3.92 -2.33
C GLY A 14 -5.30 3.15 -2.00
N PHE A 15 -4.13 3.56 -2.52
CA PHE A 15 -2.83 2.93 -2.24
C PHE A 15 -1.87 3.87 -1.50
N ALA A 16 -2.38 4.99 -0.96
CA ALA A 16 -1.61 5.87 -0.10
C ALA A 16 -1.14 5.11 1.14
N THR A 17 0.16 5.18 1.42
CA THR A 17 0.72 4.62 2.65
C THR A 17 0.23 5.44 3.83
N VAL A 18 -0.29 4.76 4.82
CA VAL A 18 -0.86 5.31 6.04
C VAL A 18 -0.13 4.72 7.23
N SER A 19 0.30 5.61 8.13
CA SER A 19 0.70 5.27 9.49
C SER A 19 -0.47 5.45 10.43
N LEU A 20 -0.84 4.39 11.13
CA LEU A 20 -1.94 4.37 12.10
C LEU A 20 -1.40 4.05 13.49
N LEU A 21 -1.73 4.91 14.45
CA LEU A 21 -1.47 4.69 15.87
C LEU A 21 -2.80 4.49 16.60
N THR A 22 -2.92 3.41 17.36
CA THR A 22 -4.10 3.14 18.19
C THR A 22 -3.96 3.73 19.59
N LYS A 23 -5.07 3.88 20.31
CA LYS A 23 -5.10 4.41 21.68
C LYS A 23 -4.37 3.50 22.68
N ASN A 24 -4.31 2.19 22.42
CA ASN A 24 -3.53 1.23 23.20
C ASN A 24 -2.04 1.17 22.80
N GLY A 25 -1.56 2.09 21.96
CA GLY A 25 -0.12 2.23 21.65
C GLY A 25 0.40 1.35 20.50
N LYS A 26 -0.45 0.62 19.79
CA LYS A 26 -0.04 -0.19 18.63
C LYS A 26 0.10 0.71 17.40
N SER A 27 1.22 0.55 16.69
CA SER A 27 1.47 1.21 15.41
C SER A 27 1.34 0.22 14.25
N MET A 28 0.83 0.68 13.11
CA MET A 28 0.75 -0.07 11.87
C MET A 28 1.08 0.84 10.68
N ILE A 29 1.81 0.28 9.70
CA ILE A 29 2.00 0.88 8.38
C ILE A 29 1.26 0.02 7.37
N GLY A 30 0.42 0.64 6.54
CA GLY A 30 -0.44 -0.06 5.58
C GLY A 30 -1.08 0.92 4.60
N PHE A 31 -2.00 0.44 3.79
CA PHE A 31 -2.91 1.27 3.01
C PHE A 31 -4.35 0.87 3.33
N ILE A 32 -5.30 1.79 3.14
CA ILE A 32 -6.70 1.56 3.47
C ILE A 32 -7.39 0.86 2.31
N THR A 33 -7.97 -0.30 2.57
CA THR A 33 -8.71 -1.09 1.58
C THR A 33 -10.22 -0.91 1.68
N ALA A 34 -10.73 -0.55 2.86
CA ALA A 34 -12.12 -0.18 3.08
C ALA A 34 -12.25 0.75 4.29
N GLU A 35 -13.18 1.70 4.21
CA GLU A 35 -13.48 2.62 5.31
C GLU A 35 -15.00 2.83 5.36
N ILE A 36 -15.59 2.51 6.52
CA ILE A 36 -16.99 2.80 6.86
C ILE A 36 -17.03 3.51 8.22
N ALA A 37 -18.19 4.01 8.63
CA ALA A 37 -18.34 4.90 9.79
C ALA A 37 -17.69 4.38 11.09
N GLU A 38 -17.71 3.06 11.33
CA GLU A 38 -17.19 2.48 12.58
C GLU A 38 -15.85 1.78 12.44
N THR A 39 -15.44 1.42 11.21
CA THR A 39 -14.30 0.55 10.98
C THR A 39 -13.46 0.97 9.78
N VAL A 40 -12.14 0.87 9.95
CA VAL A 40 -11.14 1.02 8.90
C VAL A 40 -10.44 -0.32 8.70
N GLU A 41 -10.47 -0.83 7.46
CA GLU A 41 -9.66 -1.96 7.04
C GLU A 41 -8.34 -1.44 6.44
N MET A 42 -7.22 -1.93 6.97
CA MET A 42 -5.89 -1.66 6.46
C MET A 42 -5.20 -2.95 6.02
N ARG A 43 -4.43 -2.88 4.93
CA ARG A 43 -3.59 -3.98 4.46
C ARG A 43 -2.11 -3.60 4.54
N ASP A 44 -1.27 -4.52 5.01
CA ASP A 44 0.19 -4.34 5.06
C ASP A 44 0.89 -4.82 3.76
N ILE A 45 2.22 -4.65 3.67
CA ILE A 45 3.01 -5.09 2.49
C ILE A 45 2.94 -6.61 2.25
N SER A 46 2.66 -7.40 3.29
CA SER A 46 2.54 -8.86 3.16
C SER A 46 1.16 -9.27 2.61
N GLY A 47 0.27 -8.30 2.43
CA GLY A 47 -1.09 -8.52 2.01
C GLY A 47 -2.04 -8.89 3.15
N LYS A 48 -1.61 -8.84 4.41
CA LYS A 48 -2.48 -9.16 5.55
C LYS A 48 -3.41 -7.99 5.88
N ALA A 49 -4.69 -8.30 6.04
CA ALA A 49 -5.73 -7.33 6.40
C ALA A 49 -5.89 -7.21 7.92
N TYR A 50 -6.15 -6.00 8.39
CA TYR A 50 -6.38 -5.64 9.78
C TYR A 50 -7.54 -4.68 9.88
N ASN A 51 -8.46 -4.96 10.81
CA ASN A 51 -9.61 -4.11 11.06
C ASN A 51 -9.41 -3.33 12.35
N TYR A 52 -9.61 -2.01 12.27
CA TYR A 52 -9.54 -1.08 13.39
C TYR A 52 -10.89 -0.42 13.60
N LYS A 53 -11.39 -0.42 14.84
CA LYS A 53 -12.50 0.45 15.21
C LYS A 53 -12.02 1.90 15.16
N VAL A 54 -12.78 2.78 14.50
CA VAL A 54 -12.46 4.23 14.40
C VAL A 54 -12.29 4.83 15.80
N SER A 55 -13.13 4.41 16.76
CA SER A 55 -13.05 4.85 18.16
C SER A 55 -11.74 4.48 18.88
N ASN A 56 -10.98 3.51 18.38
CA ASN A 56 -9.68 3.10 18.93
C ASN A 56 -8.49 3.72 18.18
N ILE A 57 -8.71 4.48 17.11
CA ILE A 57 -7.66 5.19 16.39
C ILE A 57 -7.28 6.43 17.18
N LYS A 58 -5.98 6.61 17.45
CA LYS A 58 -5.43 7.80 18.10
C LYS A 58 -4.99 8.82 17.07
N SER A 59 -4.28 8.37 16.03
CA SER A 59 -3.88 9.22 14.91
C SER A 59 -3.69 8.41 13.64
N ARG A 60 -3.91 9.07 12.51
CA ARG A 60 -3.69 8.55 11.15
C ARG A 60 -2.90 9.61 10.38
N THR A 61 -1.84 9.19 9.70
CA THR A 61 -1.01 10.09 8.89
C THR A 61 -0.71 9.44 7.53
N GLU A 62 -1.08 10.12 6.46
CA GLU A 62 -0.65 9.73 5.10
C GLU A 62 0.83 10.08 4.91
N LEU A 63 1.59 9.12 4.40
CA LEU A 63 3.02 9.26 4.15
C LEU A 63 3.26 9.55 2.66
N LYS A 64 4.30 10.35 2.38
CA LYS A 64 4.72 10.66 1.00
C LYS A 64 5.55 9.54 0.34
N ILE A 65 5.65 8.39 1.00
CA ILE A 65 6.36 7.21 0.50
C ILE A 65 5.33 6.17 0.07
N SER A 66 5.62 5.43 -0.98
CA SER A 66 4.83 4.30 -1.43
C SER A 66 5.21 3.03 -0.67
N MET A 67 4.24 2.13 -0.51
CA MET A 67 4.49 0.78 -0.02
C MET A 67 5.14 -0.12 -1.09
N MET A 68 5.13 0.29 -2.36
CA MET A 68 5.90 -0.41 -3.40
C MET A 68 7.40 -0.20 -3.14
N PRO A 69 8.20 -1.27 -2.98
CA PRO A 69 9.63 -1.15 -2.73
C PRO A 69 10.35 -0.38 -3.85
N ALA A 70 11.14 0.61 -3.47
CA ALA A 70 12.02 1.29 -4.42
C ALA A 70 13.08 0.31 -4.95
N GLY A 71 13.36 0.40 -6.24
CA GLY A 71 14.35 -0.46 -6.89
C GLY A 71 13.89 -1.89 -7.14
N LEU A 72 12.60 -2.22 -6.96
CA LEU A 72 12.03 -3.51 -7.35
C LEU A 72 12.34 -3.87 -8.81
N ALA A 73 12.30 -2.88 -9.70
CA ALA A 73 12.64 -3.06 -11.11
C ALA A 73 14.15 -3.15 -11.38
N ASN A 74 15.00 -2.70 -10.45
CA ASN A 74 16.45 -2.61 -10.69
C ASN A 74 17.12 -3.99 -10.77
N SER A 75 16.53 -5.01 -10.15
CA SER A 75 17.04 -6.39 -10.19
C SER A 75 16.48 -7.21 -11.35
N LEU A 76 15.58 -6.64 -12.16
CA LEU A 76 14.94 -7.35 -13.27
C LEU A 76 15.65 -7.01 -14.58
N SER A 77 15.91 -8.03 -15.39
CA SER A 77 16.20 -7.85 -16.81
C SER A 77 14.99 -7.28 -17.54
N ILE A 78 15.21 -6.82 -18.77
CA ILE A 78 14.15 -6.30 -19.64
C ILE A 78 13.06 -7.37 -19.90
N GLU A 79 13.47 -8.63 -20.10
CA GLU A 79 12.54 -9.74 -20.33
C GLU A 79 11.72 -10.07 -19.09
N GLU A 80 12.34 -10.10 -17.91
CA GLU A 80 11.63 -10.32 -16.65
C GLU A 80 10.67 -9.18 -16.33
N PHE A 81 11.07 -7.94 -16.59
CA PHE A 81 10.20 -6.77 -16.42
C PHE A 81 9.01 -6.83 -17.40
N SER A 82 9.23 -7.16 -18.66
CA SER A 82 8.16 -7.34 -19.65
C SER A 82 7.20 -8.48 -19.25
N SER A 83 7.74 -9.58 -18.74
CA SER A 83 6.96 -10.71 -18.23
C SER A 83 6.11 -10.31 -17.02
N LEU A 84 6.68 -9.54 -16.09
CA LEU A 84 5.96 -8.98 -14.95
C LEU A 84 4.82 -8.06 -15.41
N LEU A 85 5.08 -7.16 -16.35
CA LEU A 85 4.04 -6.27 -16.89
C LEU A 85 2.92 -7.08 -17.54
N SER A 86 3.26 -8.05 -18.39
CA SER A 86 2.30 -8.93 -19.06
C SER A 86 1.45 -9.71 -18.06
N TYR A 87 2.08 -10.23 -16.99
CA TYR A 87 1.36 -10.89 -15.91
C TYR A 87 0.39 -9.94 -15.19
N LEU A 88 0.86 -8.75 -14.79
CA LEU A 88 0.01 -7.76 -14.11
C LEU A 88 -1.15 -7.28 -15.00
N GLU A 89 -0.93 -7.13 -16.31
CA GLU A 89 -2.00 -6.83 -17.28
C GLU A 89 -3.01 -7.97 -17.37
N SER A 90 -2.57 -9.23 -17.40
CA SER A 90 -3.47 -10.39 -17.38
C SER A 90 -4.31 -10.52 -16.10
N LYS A 91 -3.91 -9.85 -15.01
CA LYS A 91 -4.62 -9.82 -13.73
C LYS A 91 -5.49 -8.59 -13.54
N LYS A 92 -5.46 -7.63 -14.46
CA LYS A 92 -6.50 -6.61 -14.54
C LYS A 92 -7.76 -7.31 -15.06
N GLY A 93 -8.73 -7.49 -14.16
CA GLY A 93 -10.07 -7.98 -14.51
C GLY A 93 -10.75 -7.05 -15.51
#